data_AF-G2IZV3-F1
#
_entry.id   AF-G2IZV3-F1
#
_cell.length_a   1.000
_cell.length_b   1.000
_cell.length_c   1.000
_cell.angle_alpha   90.00
_cell.angle_beta   90.00
_cell.angle_gamma   90.00
#
_symmetry.space_group_name_H-M   'P 1'
#
loop_
_entity.id
_entity.type
_entity.pdbx_description
1 polymer ?
#
loop_
_entity_poly.entity_id
_entity_poly.type
_entity_poly.pdbx_seq_one_letter_code
_entity_poly.pdbx_strand_id
1 'polypeptide(L)' 'MRVSQLQPGCKIVERKDDGHEIRYEVISIRQIGKQFEVTFRSVLGMASALYSANAFIPTAA' A
#
# COMPACT_ATOMS: atom_id res chain seq x y z
N MET A 1 -6.51 6.68 -0.01
CA MET A 1 -5.52 7.64 -0.54
C MET A 1 -5.20 7.35 -2.00
N ARG A 2 -4.87 8.37 -2.80
CA ARG A 2 -4.28 8.14 -4.13
C ARG A 2 -2.87 7.59 -3.99
N VAL A 3 -2.46 6.70 -4.89
CA VAL A 3 -1.09 6.14 -4.86
C VAL A 3 -0.01 7.20 -5.05
N SER A 4 -0.33 8.26 -5.80
CA SER A 4 0.55 9.42 -5.98
C SER A 4 0.75 10.26 -4.72
N GLN A 5 -0.08 10.06 -3.69
CA GLN A 5 0.03 10.73 -2.39
C GLN A 5 0.54 9.80 -1.29
N LEU A 6 0.76 8.52 -1.61
CA LEU A 6 1.39 7.61 -0.67
C LEU A 6 2.84 8.00 -0.46
N GLN A 7 3.28 7.87 0.78
CA GLN A 7 4.67 8.12 1.17
C GLN A 7 5.19 6.89 1.93
N PRO A 8 6.51 6.63 1.86
CA PRO A 8 7.14 5.69 2.78
C PRO A 8 6.83 6.09 4.23
N GLY A 9 6.47 5.12 5.06
CA GLY A 9 5.99 5.31 6.42
C GLY A 9 4.47 5.37 6.56
N CYS A 10 3.71 5.42 5.46
CA CYS A 10 2.25 5.27 5.51
C CYS A 10 1.87 3.89 6.05
N LYS A 11 0.96 3.88 7.03
CA LYS A 11 0.38 2.66 7.58
C LYS A 11 -1.01 2.45 6.97
N ILE A 12 -1.22 1.29 6.38
CA ILE A 12 -2.49 0.85 5.82
C ILE A 12 -2.99 -0.27 6.72
N VAL A 13 -4.24 -0.17 7.18
CA VAL A 13 -4.90 -1.28 7.85
C VAL A 13 -5.94 -1.84 6.90
N GLU A 14 -5.77 -3.10 6.55
CA GLU A 14 -6.74 -3.87 5.78
C GLU A 14 -7.49 -4.77 6.75
N ARG A 15 -8.79 -4.53 6.89
CA ARG A 15 -9.67 -5.44 7.61
C ARG A 15 -10.16 -6.49 6.62
N LYS A 16 -9.78 -7.75 6.85
CA LYS A 16 -10.36 -8.88 6.13
C LYS A 16 -11.77 -9.16 6.64
N ASP A 17 -12.58 -9.76 5.78
CA ASP A 17 -13.96 -10.15 6.07
C ASP A 17 -14.07 -11.09 7.29
N ASP A 18 -13.01 -11.87 7.53
CA ASP A 18 -12.87 -12.79 8.66
C ASP A 18 -12.62 -12.07 10.02
N GLY A 19 -12.68 -10.73 10.05
CA GLY A 19 -12.43 -9.92 11.26
C GLY A 19 -10.95 -9.69 11.58
N HIS A 20 -10.04 -10.31 10.83
CA HIS A 20 -8.60 -10.09 10.98
C HIS A 20 -8.15 -8.77 10.36
N GLU A 21 -7.40 -7.99 11.12
CA GLU A 21 -6.80 -6.74 10.66
C GLU A 21 -5.32 -6.96 10.32
N ILE A 22 -4.96 -6.76 9.06
CA ILE A 22 -3.57 -6.79 8.61
C ILE A 22 -3.07 -5.36 8.50
N ARG A 23 -2.00 -5.08 9.23
CA ARG A 23 -1.29 -3.80 9.16
C ARG A 23 -0.17 -3.92 8.14
N TYR A 24 -0.24 -3.10 7.11
CA TYR A 24 0.79 -2.92 6.11
C TYR A 24 1.47 -1.57 6.32
N GLU A 25 2.79 -1.54 6.23
CA GLU A 25 3.59 -0.33 6.24
C GLU A 25 4.26 -0.16 4.89
N VAL A 26 4.10 1.01 4.29
CA VAL A 26 4.73 1.32 3.01
C VAL A 26 6.20 1.62 3.26
N ILE A 27 7.09 0.80 2.72
CA ILE A 27 8.54 0.96 2.94
C ILE A 27 9.25 1.57 1.73
N SER A 28 8.67 1.43 0.52
CA SER A 28 9.26 1.97 -0.70
C SER A 28 8.18 2.26 -1.73
N ILE A 29 8.38 3.33 -2.48
CA ILE A 29 7.54 3.70 -3.62
C ILE A 29 8.47 4.05 -4.76
N ARG A 30 8.29 3.40 -5.91
CA ARG A 30 9.07 3.66 -7.12
C ARG A 30 8.13 3.92 -8.29
N GLN A 31 8.37 4.99 -9.02
CA GLN A 31 7.65 5.22 -10.26
C GLN A 31 8.29 4.41 -11.39
N ILE A 32 7.52 3.53 -12.02
CA ILE A 32 7.91 2.74 -13.18
C ILE A 32 7.04 3.19 -14.35
N GLY A 33 7.57 4.12 -15.15
CA GLY A 33 6.83 4.74 -16.26
C GLY A 33 5.60 5.51 -15.78
N LYS A 34 4.41 5.03 -16.14
CA LYS A 34 3.10 5.60 -15.74
C LYS A 34 2.50 4.93 -14.49
N GLN A 35 3.19 3.96 -13.91
CA GLN A 35 2.75 3.21 -12.75
C GLN A 35 3.68 3.48 -11.56
N PHE A 36 3.19 3.15 -10.38
CA PHE A 36 3.89 3.22 -9.10
C PHE A 36 3.94 1.82 -8.51
N GLU A 37 5.15 1.31 -8.34
CA GLU A 37 5.43 0.13 -7.55
C GLU A 37 5.50 0.55 -6.08
N VAL A 38 4.59 0.02 -5.27
CA VAL A 38 4.56 0.25 -3.84
C VAL A 38 4.94 -1.04 -3.14
N THR A 39 5.97 -0.99 -2.31
CA THR A 39 6.39 -2.09 -1.46
C THR A 39 5.84 -1.88 -0.06
N PHE A 40 5.14 -2.90 0.42
CA PHE A 40 4.52 -2.97 1.73
C PHE A 40 5.22 -4.02 2.58
N ARG A 41 5.27 -3.77 3.88
CA ARG A 41 5.74 -4.68 4.91
C ARG A 41 4.60 -4.95 5.88
N SER A 42 4.29 -6.21 6.13
CA SER A 42 3.34 -6.63 7.16
C SER A 42 3.90 -7.79 7.97
N VAL A 43 3.10 -8.27 8.93
CA VAL A 43 3.42 -9.48 9.72
C VAL A 43 3.53 -10.74 8.86
N LEU A 44 2.95 -10.73 7.65
CA LEU A 44 3.01 -11.84 6.69
C LEU A 44 4.28 -11.81 5.82
N GLY A 45 5.05 -10.72 5.88
CA GLY A 45 6.25 -10.52 5.07
C GLY A 45 6.21 -9.23 4.27
N MET A 46 7.00 -9.18 3.20
CA MET A 46 7.02 -8.05 2.26
C MET A 46 6.24 -8.41 1.00
N ALA A 47 5.44 -7.46 0.52
CA ALA A 47 4.69 -7.59 -0.71
C ALA A 47 4.85 -6.32 -1.54
N SER A 48 4.97 -6.46 -2.85
CA SER A 48 5.02 -5.33 -3.79
C SER A 48 3.80 -5.37 -4.69
N ALA A 49 3.15 -4.22 -4.89
CA ALA A 49 2.04 -4.09 -5.84
C ALA A 49 2.25 -2.90 -6.77
N LEU A 50 1.84 -3.08 -8.02
CA LEU A 50 1.89 -2.07 -9.08
C LEU A 50 0.54 -1.38 -9.19
N TYR A 51 0.56 -0.06 -9.12
CA TYR A 51 -0.63 0.77 -9.19
C TYR A 51 -0.48 1.76 -10.33
N SER A 52 -1.55 2.02 -11.07
CA SER A 52 -1.58 3.17 -11.99
C SER A 52 -1.53 4.48 -11.20
N ALA A 53 -1.02 5.56 -11.80
CA ALA A 53 -0.94 6.88 -11.15
C ALA A 53 -2.27 7.38 -10.54
N ASN A 54 -3.41 6.95 -11.13
CA ASN A 54 -4.75 7.28 -10.68
C ASN A 54 -5.38 6.24 -9.74
N ALA A 55 -4.65 5.20 -9.33
CA ALA A 55 -5.17 4.19 -8.44
C ALA A 55 -5.38 4.75 -7.02
N PHE A 56 -6.42 4.26 -6.37
CA PHE A 56 -6.76 4.60 -5.00
C PHE A 56 -6.53 3.38 -4.11
N ILE A 57 -5.71 3.54 -3.09
CA ILE A 57 -5.53 2.55 -2.03
C ILE A 57 -6.48 2.90 -0.89
N PRO A 58 -7.41 2.03 -0.49
CA PRO A 58 -8.19 2.24 0.72
C PRO A 58 -7.24 2.19 1.92
N THR A 59 -6.96 3.35 2.48
CA THR A 59 -6.29 3.50 3.78
C THR A 59 -7.39 3.60 4.81
N ALA A 60 -7.54 2.62 5.69
CA ALA A 60 -8.41 2.78 6.85
C ALA A 60 -7.88 3.97 7.69
N ALA A 61 -8.79 4.89 8.02
CA ALA A 61 -8.53 6.10 8.78
C ALA A 61 -8.37 5.81 10.27
#